data_AF-A0A151PAQ5-F1
#
_entry.id   AF-A0A151PAQ5-F1
#
_cell.length_a   1.000
_cell.length_b   1.000
_cell.length_c   1.000
_cell.angle_alpha   90.00
_cell.angle_beta   90.00
_cell.angle_gamma   90.00
#
_symmetry.space_group_name_H-M   'P 1'
#
loop_
_entity.id
_entity.type
_entity.pdbx_description
1 polymer ?
#
loop_
_entity_poly.entity_id
_entity_poly.type
_entity_poly.pdbx_seq_one_letter_code
_entity_poly.pdbx_strand_id
1 'polypeptide(L)'
;MPRGNMARMGYLRAAVSGFYLWEAAVLLSLVATKETDSARSRSMPMSPSDFLDKLMGRMSGYDARIRPNFKGPPVNVTCNIFINSFGSIAETTMDYRVNIFLRQSWNDPRLAYSEYPDDSLDLDPSMLDSIWKPDLFFANEKGANFHEVTTDNKLLRIFKNGNVLYSIRLTLILSCPMDLKNFPMDVQTCIMQLESFGYTMNDLIFEWQETGAVQVAEGLTLPQFLLKEEKDLCYCTKNYNTE
;
A
#
# COMPACT_ATOMS: atom_id res chain seq x y z
N MET A 1 13.31 -4.02 -15.16
CA MET A 1 12.77 -4.75 -13.98
C MET A 1 13.55 -4.33 -12.74
N PRO A 2 13.05 -3.37 -11.94
CA PRO A 2 13.67 -3.03 -10.67
C PRO A 2 13.23 -4.05 -9.60
N ARG A 3 14.23 -4.59 -8.89
CA ARG A 3 14.06 -5.62 -7.85
C ARG A 3 13.46 -4.98 -6.60
N GLY A 4 12.43 -5.61 -6.04
CA GLY A 4 11.91 -5.28 -4.71
C GLY A 4 12.95 -5.53 -3.63
N ASN A 5 13.09 -4.57 -2.72
CA ASN A 5 13.98 -4.66 -1.56
C ASN A 5 13.43 -5.70 -0.58
N MET A 6 14.05 -6.88 -0.59
CA MET A 6 13.90 -7.89 0.47
C MET A 6 14.98 -7.62 1.51
N ALA A 7 14.59 -7.42 2.77
CA ALA A 7 15.53 -7.29 3.89
C ALA A 7 16.40 -8.55 3.98
N ARG A 8 17.71 -8.43 3.70
CA ARG A 8 18.70 -9.50 3.88
C ARG A 8 19.56 -9.20 5.11
N MET A 9 19.45 -10.04 6.13
CA MET A 9 20.38 -10.12 7.25
C MET A 9 21.65 -10.86 6.79
N GLY A 10 22.78 -10.17 6.67
CA GLY A 10 24.08 -10.76 6.30
C GLY A 10 25.04 -10.78 7.49
N TYR A 11 25.63 -11.94 7.80
CA TYR A 11 26.66 -12.11 8.82
C TYR A 11 28.06 -11.76 8.30
N LEU A 12 28.87 -11.13 9.16
CA LEU A 12 30.27 -10.75 8.91
C LEU A 12 31.19 -11.98 9.02
N ARG A 13 32.05 -12.22 8.03
CA ARG A 13 33.24 -13.08 8.17
C ARG A 13 34.49 -12.25 7.87
N ALA A 14 35.32 -12.03 8.88
CA ALA A 14 36.66 -11.49 8.73
C ALA A 14 37.63 -12.61 8.37
N ALA A 15 38.49 -12.37 7.38
CA ALA A 15 39.69 -13.15 7.13
C ALA A 15 40.88 -12.20 7.20
N VAL A 16 41.80 -12.46 8.12
CA VAL A 16 43.06 -11.75 8.29
C VAL A 16 44.14 -12.56 7.58
N SER A 17 44.90 -11.94 6.70
CA SER A 17 46.23 -12.40 6.34
C SER A 17 47.12 -11.19 6.08
N GLY A 18 48.07 -10.98 6.99
CA GLY A 18 49.11 -9.97 6.82
C GLY A 18 50.23 -10.48 5.93
N PHE A 19 50.91 -9.55 5.25
CA PHE A 19 52.32 -9.64 4.86
C PHE A 19 52.89 -8.23 4.73
N TYR A 20 54.20 -8.14 4.97
CA TYR A 20 55.01 -7.01 5.43
C TYR A 20 55.85 -6.36 4.31
N LEU A 21 56.36 -5.13 4.58
CA LEU A 21 57.52 -4.39 4.00
C LEU A 21 57.25 -3.56 2.71
N TRP A 22 57.76 -2.33 2.47
CA TRP A 22 58.73 -1.43 3.14
C TRP A 22 58.64 0.02 2.57
N GLU A 23 58.98 1.04 3.40
CA GLU A 23 59.73 2.33 3.19
C GLU A 23 59.59 3.11 1.84
N ALA A 24 59.52 4.45 1.70
CA ALA A 24 60.04 5.64 2.43
C ALA A 24 59.27 6.90 1.93
N ALA A 25 58.80 7.85 2.76
CA ALA A 25 59.46 9.03 3.33
C ALA A 25 59.39 10.36 2.48
N VAL A 26 58.90 11.40 3.18
CA VAL A 26 59.19 12.86 3.10
C VAL A 26 58.59 13.72 1.97
N LEU A 27 57.68 14.65 2.31
CA LEU A 27 57.97 16.10 2.48
C LEU A 27 56.71 16.92 2.82
N LEU A 28 56.82 17.70 3.90
CA LEU A 28 55.86 18.70 4.34
C LEU A 28 55.83 19.90 3.37
N SER A 29 54.62 20.40 3.12
CA SER A 29 54.38 21.83 2.95
C SER A 29 53.04 22.20 3.59
N LEU A 30 53.12 22.88 4.74
CA LEU A 30 52.01 23.55 5.40
C LEU A 30 51.58 24.75 4.53
N VAL A 31 50.38 24.68 3.95
CA VAL A 31 49.66 25.88 3.52
C VAL A 31 48.40 25.95 4.38
N ALA A 32 48.43 26.84 5.37
CA ALA A 32 47.27 27.20 6.16
C ALA A 32 46.32 28.02 5.27
N THR A 33 45.36 27.35 4.62
CA THR A 33 44.18 28.04 4.09
C THR A 33 43.23 28.30 5.24
N LYS A 34 43.14 29.56 5.61
CA LYS A 34 42.17 30.12 6.54
C LYS A 34 40.76 29.81 6.01
N GLU A 35 40.13 28.74 6.48
CA GLU A 35 38.71 28.50 6.24
C GLU A 35 37.94 29.65 6.90
N THR A 36 37.36 30.49 6.06
CA THR A 36 36.31 31.42 6.48
C THR A 36 35.12 30.58 6.91
N ASP A 37 34.92 30.49 8.22
CA ASP A 37 33.75 29.93 8.89
C ASP A 37 32.51 30.73 8.46
N SER A 38 31.93 30.38 7.32
CA SER A 38 30.57 30.76 6.98
C SER A 38 29.67 29.82 7.76
N ALA A 39 29.23 30.27 8.92
CA ALA A 39 28.19 29.65 9.73
C ALA A 39 26.88 29.59 8.92
N ARG A 40 26.82 28.65 7.98
CA ARG A 40 25.56 28.21 7.38
C ARG A 40 24.92 27.36 8.47
N SER A 41 23.85 27.87 9.08
CA SER A 41 23.04 27.10 10.01
C SER A 41 22.67 25.78 9.34
N ARG A 42 23.36 24.70 9.73
CA ARG A 42 22.88 23.35 9.46
C ARG A 42 21.66 23.22 10.35
N SER A 43 20.47 23.45 9.79
CA SER A 43 19.25 22.99 10.40
C SER A 43 19.45 21.50 10.66
N MET A 44 19.59 21.13 11.94
CA MET A 44 19.60 19.73 12.32
C MET A 44 18.35 19.08 11.71
N PRO A 45 18.46 17.93 11.03
CA PRO A 45 17.29 17.24 10.53
C PRO A 45 16.34 17.01 11.72
N MET A 46 15.08 17.43 11.57
CA MET A 46 14.07 17.25 12.62
C MET A 46 13.99 15.76 12.97
N SER A 47 13.71 15.45 14.25
CA SER A 47 13.51 14.05 14.63
C SER A 47 12.30 13.48 13.87
N PRO A 48 12.29 12.18 13.52
CA PRO A 48 11.15 11.57 12.84
C PRO A 48 9.83 11.74 13.62
N SER A 49 9.87 11.65 14.95
CA SER A 49 8.70 11.85 15.79
C SER A 49 8.15 13.28 15.71
N ASP A 50 9.01 14.28 15.86
CA ASP A 50 8.59 15.70 15.76
C ASP A 50 8.05 16.03 14.37
N PHE A 51 8.62 15.40 13.33
CA PHE A 51 8.14 15.55 11.96
C PHE A 51 6.73 14.95 11.78
N LEU A 52 6.47 13.74 12.31
CA LEU A 52 5.15 13.12 12.23
C LEU A 52 4.10 13.88 13.04
N ASP A 53 4.47 14.40 14.21
CA ASP A 53 3.60 15.26 15.02
C ASP A 53 3.31 16.60 14.34
N LYS A 54 4.27 17.14 13.58
CA LYS A 54 4.05 18.33 12.75
C LYS A 54 3.12 18.06 11.58
N LEU A 55 3.12 16.85 11.02
CA LEU A 55 2.36 16.51 9.81
C LEU A 55 0.93 16.08 10.15
N MET A 56 0.75 15.21 11.16
CA MET A 56 -0.54 14.60 11.52
C MET A 56 -0.99 14.93 12.95
N GLY A 57 -0.18 15.63 13.73
CA GLY A 57 -0.52 15.96 15.11
C GLY A 57 -1.46 17.15 15.23
N ARG A 58 -1.87 17.46 16.46
CA ARG A 58 -2.85 18.52 16.76
C ARG A 58 -2.43 19.91 16.31
N MET A 59 -1.13 20.14 16.13
CA MET A 59 -0.58 21.43 15.71
C MET A 59 -0.68 21.67 14.21
N SER A 60 -0.85 20.61 13.40
CA SER A 60 -0.88 20.72 11.93
C SER A 60 -2.22 21.23 11.39
N GLY A 61 -3.28 21.14 12.20
CA GLY A 61 -4.65 21.39 11.75
C GLY A 61 -5.20 20.30 10.83
N TYR A 62 -4.50 19.15 10.71
CA TYR A 62 -4.99 18.00 9.97
C TYR A 62 -6.19 17.37 10.68
N ASP A 63 -7.30 17.23 9.97
CA ASP A 63 -8.49 16.53 10.44
C ASP A 63 -8.75 15.31 9.55
N ALA A 64 -8.54 14.12 10.12
CA ALA A 64 -8.72 12.83 9.46
C ALA A 64 -10.18 12.57 9.04
N ARG A 65 -11.16 13.28 9.61
CA ARG A 65 -12.57 13.15 9.26
C ARG A 65 -12.92 13.86 7.96
N ILE A 66 -12.08 14.79 7.52
CA ILE A 66 -12.31 15.60 6.33
C ILE A 66 -11.50 15.02 5.17
N ARG A 67 -12.21 14.68 4.08
CA ARG A 67 -11.58 14.16 2.87
C ARG A 67 -10.56 15.16 2.28
N PRO A 68 -9.51 14.68 1.60
CA PRO A 68 -8.64 15.54 0.80
C PRO A 68 -9.44 16.37 -0.22
N ASN A 69 -8.97 17.59 -0.49
CA ASN A 69 -9.61 18.51 -1.43
C ASN A 69 -11.10 18.75 -1.16
N PHE A 70 -11.48 18.91 0.12
CA PHE A 70 -12.87 19.16 0.53
C PHE A 70 -13.47 20.37 -0.21
N LYS A 71 -14.71 20.21 -0.72
CA LYS A 71 -15.41 21.14 -1.65
C LYS A 71 -14.76 21.30 -3.03
N GLY A 72 -13.71 20.57 -3.32
CA GLY A 72 -13.07 20.50 -4.63
C GLY A 72 -13.46 19.23 -5.39
N PRO A 73 -12.64 18.82 -6.38
CA PRO A 73 -12.88 17.61 -7.16
C PRO A 73 -12.95 16.35 -6.29
N PRO A 74 -13.52 15.25 -6.82
CA PRO A 74 -13.49 13.97 -6.15
C PRO A 74 -12.05 13.49 -5.92
N VAL A 75 -11.87 12.70 -4.87
CA VAL A 75 -10.62 12.02 -4.61
C VAL A 75 -10.58 10.76 -5.49
N ASN A 76 -9.60 10.70 -6.40
CA ASN A 76 -9.37 9.52 -7.21
C ASN A 76 -8.52 8.52 -6.40
N VAL A 77 -9.07 7.34 -6.16
CA VAL A 77 -8.42 6.26 -5.44
C VAL A 77 -8.14 5.12 -6.41
N THR A 78 -6.86 4.94 -6.74
CA THR A 78 -6.42 3.84 -7.60
C THR A 78 -6.24 2.58 -6.77
N CYS A 79 -6.89 1.49 -7.17
CA CYS A 79 -6.86 0.21 -6.47
C CYS A 79 -6.08 -0.85 -7.27
N ASN A 80 -5.32 -1.67 -6.56
CA ASN A 80 -4.83 -2.95 -7.06
C ASN A 80 -5.00 -4.04 -6.01
N ILE A 81 -5.11 -5.28 -6.47
CA ILE A 81 -5.32 -6.45 -5.64
C ILE A 81 -4.27 -7.49 -6.00
N PHE A 82 -3.67 -8.08 -4.97
CA PHE A 82 -2.85 -9.27 -5.11
C PHE A 82 -3.55 -10.46 -4.45
N ILE A 83 -3.90 -11.48 -5.23
CA ILE A 83 -4.52 -12.72 -4.75
C ILE A 83 -3.43 -13.65 -4.25
N ASN A 84 -3.37 -13.83 -2.94
CA ASN A 84 -2.41 -14.71 -2.28
C ASN A 84 -2.91 -16.15 -2.19
N SER A 85 -4.21 -16.34 -1.95
CA SER A 85 -4.86 -17.66 -2.04
C SER A 85 -6.29 -17.53 -2.52
N PHE A 86 -6.76 -18.50 -3.27
CA PHE A 86 -8.14 -18.62 -3.74
C PHE A 86 -8.59 -20.05 -3.49
N GLY A 87 -9.81 -20.28 -3.04
CA GLY A 87 -10.33 -21.63 -2.86
C GLY A 87 -11.57 -21.68 -2.00
N SER A 88 -11.85 -22.86 -1.43
CA SER A 88 -13.08 -23.12 -0.66
C SER A 88 -14.33 -22.64 -1.42
N ILE A 89 -14.39 -22.96 -2.71
CA ILE A 89 -15.54 -22.68 -3.55
C ILE A 89 -16.59 -23.73 -3.17
N ALA A 90 -17.76 -23.28 -2.76
CA ALA A 90 -18.82 -24.16 -2.30
C ALA A 90 -20.10 -23.88 -3.08
N GLU A 91 -20.55 -24.88 -3.84
CA GLU A 91 -21.77 -24.79 -4.67
C GLU A 91 -23.03 -24.79 -3.81
N THR A 92 -22.96 -25.36 -2.61
CA THR A 92 -24.08 -25.42 -1.66
C THR A 92 -24.38 -24.06 -1.02
N THR A 93 -23.34 -23.29 -0.68
CA THR A 93 -23.45 -21.96 -0.07
C THR A 93 -23.33 -20.81 -1.07
N MET A 94 -23.02 -21.13 -2.34
CA MET A 94 -22.84 -20.17 -3.44
C MET A 94 -21.81 -19.09 -3.08
N ASP A 95 -20.67 -19.50 -2.53
CA ASP A 95 -19.59 -18.60 -2.14
C ASP A 95 -18.20 -19.20 -2.37
N TYR A 96 -17.20 -18.31 -2.27
CA TYR A 96 -15.80 -18.68 -2.36
C TYR A 96 -14.98 -17.87 -1.36
N ARG A 97 -13.84 -18.41 -0.97
CA ARG A 97 -12.91 -17.76 -0.04
C ARG A 97 -11.64 -17.30 -0.76
N VAL A 98 -11.24 -16.06 -0.50
CA VAL A 98 -10.03 -15.47 -1.07
C VAL A 98 -9.22 -14.75 0.00
N ASN A 99 -7.90 -14.87 -0.08
CA ASN A 99 -6.95 -14.08 0.71
C ASN A 99 -6.26 -13.10 -0.24
N ILE A 100 -6.41 -11.81 0.03
CA ILE A 100 -5.89 -10.75 -0.83
C ILE A 100 -5.02 -9.77 -0.05
N PHE A 101 -4.10 -9.13 -0.76
CA PHE A 101 -3.61 -7.81 -0.38
C PHE A 101 -4.34 -6.77 -1.22
N LEU A 102 -5.13 -5.93 -0.56
CA LEU A 102 -5.77 -4.77 -1.17
C LEU A 102 -4.81 -3.59 -1.03
N ARG A 103 -4.45 -2.97 -2.16
CA ARG A 103 -3.65 -1.73 -2.18
C ARG A 103 -4.48 -0.60 -2.75
N GLN A 104 -4.45 0.52 -2.05
CA GLN A 104 -5.15 1.74 -2.42
C GLN A 104 -4.14 2.87 -2.47
N SER A 105 -4.21 3.67 -3.52
CA SER A 105 -3.35 4.83 -3.73
C SER A 105 -4.21 6.06 -3.98
N TRP A 106 -3.99 7.11 -3.21
CA TRP A 106 -4.64 8.42 -3.42
C TRP A 106 -3.66 9.54 -3.14
N ASN A 107 -4.01 10.77 -3.50
CA ASN A 107 -3.23 11.96 -3.19
C ASN A 107 -3.91 12.77 -2.09
N ASP A 108 -3.19 13.05 -1.00
CA ASP A 108 -3.58 14.03 0.02
C ASP A 108 -2.53 15.15 0.07
N PRO A 109 -2.82 16.33 -0.51
CA PRO A 109 -1.89 17.46 -0.52
C PRO A 109 -1.45 17.93 0.88
N ARG A 110 -2.25 17.67 1.92
CA ARG A 110 -1.94 18.05 3.31
C ARG A 110 -0.83 17.20 3.91
N LEU A 111 -0.59 16.00 3.37
CA LEU A 111 0.45 15.07 3.82
C LEU A 111 1.75 15.23 3.01
N ALA A 112 1.79 16.17 2.05
CA ALA A 112 3.01 16.46 1.30
C ALA A 112 4.05 17.11 2.21
N TYR A 113 5.32 16.75 2.02
CA TYR A 113 6.42 17.24 2.85
C TYR A 113 7.65 17.58 2.01
N SER A 114 8.50 18.46 2.52
CA SER A 114 9.72 18.91 1.83
C SER A 114 10.98 18.77 2.68
N GLU A 115 10.79 18.66 4.00
CA GLU A 115 11.80 18.75 5.03
C GLU A 115 12.65 17.48 5.16
N TYR A 116 12.10 16.34 4.75
CA TYR A 116 12.81 15.06 4.75
C TYR A 116 13.41 14.75 3.36
N PRO A 117 14.65 14.24 3.30
CA PRO A 117 15.31 13.94 2.03
C PRO A 117 14.68 12.75 1.31
N ASP A 118 14.12 11.78 2.04
CA ASP A 118 13.59 10.55 1.47
C ASP A 118 12.29 10.80 0.68
N ASP A 119 12.20 10.15 -0.48
CA ASP A 119 11.04 10.26 -1.40
C ASP A 119 9.77 9.65 -0.82
N SER A 120 9.91 8.71 0.12
CA SER A 120 8.79 8.07 0.81
C SER A 120 9.14 7.71 2.24
N LEU A 121 8.14 7.79 3.11
CA LEU A 121 8.22 7.38 4.51
C LEU A 121 7.31 6.19 4.74
N ASP A 122 7.89 5.10 5.25
CA ASP A 122 7.16 3.96 5.77
C ASP A 122 6.74 4.25 7.21
N LEU A 123 5.43 4.26 7.46
CA LEU A 123 4.85 4.60 8.75
C LEU A 123 4.32 3.35 9.45
N ASP A 124 4.33 3.42 10.79
CA ASP A 124 3.73 2.38 11.62
C ASP A 124 2.20 2.32 11.40
N PRO A 125 1.60 1.12 11.37
CA PRO A 125 0.16 0.94 11.22
C PRO A 125 -0.71 1.70 12.23
N SER A 126 -0.20 1.97 13.44
CA SER A 126 -0.95 2.75 14.45
C SER A 126 -1.27 4.17 14.00
N MET A 127 -0.50 4.73 13.06
CA MET A 127 -0.72 6.07 12.52
C MET A 127 -1.88 6.13 11.51
N LEU A 128 -2.40 4.97 11.06
CA LEU A 128 -3.52 4.92 10.10
C LEU A 128 -4.81 5.56 10.62
N ASP A 129 -5.01 5.59 11.93
CA ASP A 129 -6.19 6.21 12.54
C ASP A 129 -6.07 7.74 12.63
N SER A 130 -4.86 8.28 12.42
CA SER A 130 -4.60 9.72 12.40
C SER A 130 -4.74 10.34 11.01
N ILE A 131 -4.92 9.53 9.96
CA ILE A 131 -5.10 9.99 8.58
C ILE A 131 -6.49 9.67 8.06
N TRP A 132 -6.93 10.48 7.09
CA TRP A 132 -8.10 10.12 6.30
C TRP A 132 -7.78 8.89 5.45
N LYS A 133 -8.70 7.93 5.42
CA LYS A 133 -8.64 6.74 4.56
C LYS A 133 -9.99 6.58 3.82
N PRO A 134 -9.96 6.14 2.55
CA PRO A 134 -11.19 5.81 1.83
C PRO A 134 -11.96 4.67 2.51
N ASP A 135 -13.27 4.75 2.49
CA ASP A 135 -14.25 3.85 3.13
C ASP A 135 -14.67 2.71 2.18
N LEU A 136 -13.67 2.02 1.64
CA LEU A 136 -13.88 0.90 0.74
C LEU A 136 -14.51 -0.29 1.47
N PHE A 137 -15.63 -0.79 0.95
CA PHE A 137 -16.24 -2.05 1.37
C PHE A 137 -16.48 -2.98 0.17
N PHE A 138 -16.69 -4.27 0.45
CA PHE A 138 -16.97 -5.27 -0.57
C PHE A 138 -18.48 -5.51 -0.64
N ALA A 139 -19.12 -5.18 -1.76
CA ALA A 139 -20.58 -5.19 -1.84
C ALA A 139 -21.20 -6.60 -1.79
N ASN A 140 -20.48 -7.60 -2.30
CA ASN A 140 -20.92 -8.99 -2.32
C ASN A 140 -20.27 -9.87 -1.23
N GLU A 141 -19.83 -9.24 -0.13
CA GLU A 141 -19.21 -9.94 0.99
C GLU A 141 -20.23 -10.57 1.94
N LYS A 142 -19.95 -11.82 2.33
CA LYS A 142 -20.71 -12.58 3.34
C LYS A 142 -19.96 -12.68 4.68
N GLY A 143 -18.63 -12.63 4.62
CA GLY A 143 -17.75 -12.59 5.79
C GLY A 143 -16.35 -12.05 5.44
N ALA A 144 -15.83 -11.11 6.22
CA ALA A 144 -14.51 -10.51 6.04
C ALA A 144 -13.75 -10.49 7.35
N ASN A 145 -12.47 -10.85 7.30
CA ASN A 145 -11.59 -10.85 8.46
C ASN A 145 -10.26 -10.18 8.15
N PHE A 146 -9.80 -9.36 9.11
CA PHE A 146 -8.46 -8.80 9.12
C PHE A 146 -7.45 -9.81 9.68
N HIS A 147 -6.17 -9.64 9.31
CA HIS A 147 -5.07 -10.44 9.83
C HIS A 147 -4.25 -9.63 10.84
N GLU A 148 -4.38 -9.96 12.12
CA GLU A 148 -3.75 -9.21 13.23
C GLU A 148 -2.56 -9.96 13.86
N VAL A 149 -2.24 -11.17 13.38
CA VAL A 149 -1.17 -12.01 13.93
C VAL A 149 0.09 -11.91 13.05
N THR A 150 1.30 -11.70 13.60
CA THR A 150 1.66 -11.32 14.99
C THR A 150 1.51 -9.83 15.28
N THR A 151 1.34 -9.03 14.22
CA THR A 151 1.02 -7.60 14.22
C THR A 151 0.00 -7.36 13.12
N ASP A 152 -0.69 -6.22 13.16
CA ASP A 152 -1.59 -5.81 12.08
C ASP A 152 -0.90 -5.85 10.72
N ASN A 153 -1.44 -6.63 9.79
CA ASN A 153 -0.93 -6.78 8.44
C ASN A 153 -1.38 -5.60 7.56
N LYS A 154 -0.96 -4.39 7.97
CA LYS A 154 -1.22 -3.12 7.32
C LYS A 154 0.13 -2.48 6.97
N LEU A 155 0.19 -1.80 5.84
CA LEU A 155 1.34 -1.02 5.40
C LEU A 155 0.82 0.36 5.00
N LEU A 156 1.46 1.39 5.54
CA LEU A 156 1.21 2.77 5.20
C LEU A 156 2.53 3.39 4.72
N ARG A 157 2.50 3.96 3.51
CA ARG A 157 3.62 4.71 2.95
C ARG A 157 3.13 6.04 2.43
N ILE A 158 3.77 7.12 2.86
CA ILE A 158 3.49 8.47 2.37
C ILE A 158 4.66 8.92 1.51
N PHE A 159 4.39 9.41 0.32
CA PHE A 159 5.37 9.98 -0.59
C PHE A 159 5.47 11.48 -0.41
N LYS A 160 6.63 12.02 -0.78
CA LYS A 160 6.96 13.46 -0.68
C LYS A 160 5.93 14.38 -1.33
N ASN A 161 5.32 13.94 -2.43
CA ASN A 161 4.29 14.67 -3.18
C ASN A 161 2.87 14.58 -2.58
N GLY A 162 2.71 13.94 -1.42
CA GLY A 162 1.40 13.72 -0.78
C GLY A 162 0.65 12.49 -1.31
N ASN A 163 1.24 11.67 -2.19
CA ASN A 163 0.66 10.38 -2.51
C ASN A 163 0.74 9.45 -1.29
N VAL A 164 -0.31 8.70 -1.04
CA VAL A 164 -0.39 7.73 0.04
C VAL A 164 -0.65 6.37 -0.57
N LEU A 165 0.19 5.40 -0.20
CA LEU A 165 -0.02 3.99 -0.49
C LEU A 165 -0.45 3.30 0.82
N TYR A 166 -1.67 2.77 0.80
CA TYR A 166 -2.20 1.95 1.87
C TYR A 166 -2.36 0.52 1.36
N SER A 167 -1.81 -0.45 2.07
CA SER A 167 -1.95 -1.87 1.73
C SER A 167 -2.40 -2.65 2.96
N ILE A 168 -3.42 -3.49 2.80
CA ILE A 168 -3.97 -4.33 3.87
C ILE A 168 -4.20 -5.76 3.40
N ARG A 169 -3.92 -6.73 4.27
CA ARG A 169 -4.24 -8.14 4.03
C ARG A 169 -5.63 -8.49 4.55
N LEU A 170 -6.47 -9.06 3.69
CA LEU A 170 -7.84 -9.45 4.02
C LEU A 170 -8.10 -10.90 3.65
N THR A 171 -8.91 -11.58 4.45
CA THR A 171 -9.60 -12.81 4.02
C THR A 171 -11.08 -12.48 3.84
N LEU A 172 -11.58 -12.76 2.64
CA LEU A 172 -12.96 -12.50 2.26
C LEU A 172 -13.66 -13.80 1.90
N ILE A 173 -14.93 -13.90 2.27
CA ILE A 173 -15.90 -14.86 1.79
C ILE A 173 -16.89 -14.06 0.95
N LEU A 174 -16.87 -14.31 -0.36
CA LEU A 174 -17.63 -13.53 -1.34
C LEU A 174 -18.72 -14.41 -1.95
N SER A 175 -19.90 -13.82 -2.09
CA SER A 175 -21.02 -14.46 -2.78
C SER A 175 -20.72 -14.59 -4.27
N CYS A 176 -20.91 -15.78 -4.81
CA CYS A 176 -20.78 -16.10 -6.23
C CYS A 176 -22.00 -16.94 -6.65
N PRO A 177 -23.05 -16.32 -7.21
CA PRO A 177 -24.20 -17.07 -7.73
C PRO A 177 -23.78 -17.86 -8.97
N MET A 178 -23.75 -19.20 -8.85
CA MET A 178 -23.28 -20.11 -9.89
C MET A 178 -24.42 -20.57 -10.81
N ASP A 179 -24.16 -20.70 -12.12
CA ASP A 179 -25.09 -21.30 -13.07
C ASP A 179 -24.71 -22.77 -13.31
N LEU A 180 -25.46 -23.69 -12.71
CA LEU A 180 -25.15 -25.13 -12.69
C LEU A 180 -25.86 -25.94 -13.79
N LYS A 181 -26.43 -25.29 -14.82
CA LYS A 181 -27.16 -25.99 -15.90
C LYS A 181 -26.33 -27.06 -16.63
N ASN A 182 -25.01 -26.84 -16.75
CA ASN A 182 -24.11 -27.71 -17.50
C ASN A 182 -23.19 -28.56 -16.60
N PHE A 183 -23.58 -28.76 -15.33
CA PHE A 183 -22.79 -29.57 -14.39
C PHE A 183 -22.53 -30.98 -14.95
N PRO A 184 -21.28 -31.51 -14.92
CA PRO A 184 -20.08 -30.99 -14.23
C PRO A 184 -19.09 -30.20 -15.12
N MET A 185 -19.47 -29.82 -16.35
CA MET A 185 -18.60 -29.17 -17.35
C MET A 185 -18.94 -27.67 -17.51
N ASP A 186 -19.42 -27.06 -16.45
CA ASP A 186 -19.80 -25.66 -16.36
C ASP A 186 -18.60 -24.71 -16.20
N VAL A 187 -18.82 -23.44 -16.53
CA VAL A 187 -17.84 -22.36 -16.34
C VAL A 187 -18.47 -21.35 -15.42
N GLN A 188 -17.84 -21.12 -14.26
CA GLN A 188 -18.34 -20.19 -13.26
C GLN A 188 -17.62 -18.85 -13.33
N THR A 189 -18.39 -17.76 -13.24
CA THR A 189 -17.89 -16.39 -13.20
C THR A 189 -18.14 -15.81 -11.80
N CYS A 190 -17.10 -15.81 -10.97
CA CYS A 190 -17.17 -15.21 -9.63
C CYS A 190 -16.63 -13.79 -9.65
N ILE A 191 -17.46 -12.85 -9.18
CA ILE A 191 -17.14 -11.42 -9.18
C ILE A 191 -16.74 -10.93 -7.79
N MET A 192 -15.94 -9.86 -7.75
CA MET A 192 -15.61 -9.11 -6.54
C MET A 192 -15.92 -7.64 -6.81
N GLN A 193 -16.79 -7.04 -5.99
CA GLN A 193 -17.22 -5.65 -6.16
C GLN A 193 -16.68 -4.80 -5.02
N LEU A 194 -15.94 -3.74 -5.36
CA LEU A 194 -15.39 -2.77 -4.42
C LEU A 194 -16.18 -1.47 -4.56
N GLU A 195 -16.73 -0.99 -3.45
CA GLU A 195 -17.63 0.16 -3.43
C GLU A 195 -17.30 1.10 -2.27
N SER A 196 -17.79 2.34 -2.37
CA SER A 196 -17.73 3.37 -1.33
C SER A 196 -19.07 3.39 -0.61
N PHE A 197 -19.06 3.39 0.72
CA PHE A 197 -20.29 3.34 1.49
C PHE A 197 -20.87 4.74 1.72
N GLY A 198 -20.05 5.69 2.15
CA GLY A 198 -20.45 7.02 2.60
C GLY A 198 -20.21 8.14 1.59
N TYR A 199 -19.28 7.97 0.65
CA TYR A 199 -19.01 9.00 -0.37
C TYR A 199 -19.69 8.71 -1.70
N THR A 200 -20.25 9.77 -2.31
CA THR A 200 -20.84 9.73 -3.65
C THR A 200 -19.77 9.88 -4.74
N MET A 201 -20.15 9.64 -6.00
CA MET A 201 -19.27 9.83 -7.17
C MET A 201 -18.71 11.27 -7.31
N ASN A 202 -19.34 12.27 -6.69
CA ASN A 202 -18.83 13.64 -6.70
C ASN A 202 -17.69 13.87 -5.68
N ASP A 203 -17.54 12.98 -4.71
CA ASP A 203 -16.57 13.09 -3.62
C ASP A 203 -15.43 12.07 -3.71
N LEU A 204 -15.71 10.87 -4.22
CA LEU A 204 -14.75 9.78 -4.29
C LEU A 204 -15.00 8.93 -5.54
N ILE A 205 -13.92 8.60 -6.25
CA ILE A 205 -13.96 7.73 -7.43
C ILE A 205 -12.92 6.62 -7.25
N PHE A 206 -13.36 5.37 -7.38
CA PHE A 206 -12.45 4.22 -7.43
C PHE A 206 -12.09 3.90 -8.88
N GLU A 207 -10.79 3.74 -9.13
CA GLU A 207 -10.26 3.36 -10.43
C GLU A 207 -9.32 2.16 -10.29
N TRP A 208 -9.33 1.27 -11.27
CA TRP A 208 -8.34 0.19 -11.33
C TRP A 208 -7.00 0.74 -11.80
N GLN A 209 -5.91 0.20 -11.25
CA GLN A 209 -4.58 0.52 -11.76
C GLN A 209 -4.43 0.07 -13.22
N GLU A 210 -4.01 0.96 -14.11
CA GLU A 210 -3.91 0.68 -15.56
C GLU A 210 -3.09 -0.58 -15.89
N THR A 211 -2.03 -0.82 -15.12
CA THR A 211 -1.15 -1.97 -15.30
C THR A 211 -1.18 -2.86 -14.06
N GLY A 212 -1.52 -4.13 -14.25
CA GLY A 212 -1.47 -5.12 -13.18
C GLY A 212 -2.44 -4.85 -12.03
N ALA A 213 -3.66 -4.36 -12.32
CA ALA A 213 -4.72 -4.16 -11.32
C ALA A 213 -4.99 -5.41 -10.48
N VAL A 214 -4.98 -6.60 -11.10
CA VAL A 214 -5.16 -7.88 -10.41
C VAL A 214 -3.95 -8.76 -10.68
N GLN A 215 -3.20 -9.03 -9.62
CA GLN A 215 -2.04 -9.91 -9.60
C GLN A 215 -2.41 -11.19 -8.86
N VAL A 216 -1.81 -12.31 -9.28
CA VAL A 216 -2.05 -13.63 -8.67
C VAL A 216 -0.71 -14.19 -8.23
N ALA A 217 -0.68 -14.84 -7.07
CA ALA A 217 0.51 -15.53 -6.60
C ALA A 217 1.00 -16.59 -7.60
N GLU A 218 2.31 -16.65 -7.80
CA GLU A 218 2.94 -17.65 -8.67
C GLU A 218 2.70 -19.05 -8.10
N GLY A 219 2.27 -19.99 -8.96
CA GLY A 219 1.94 -21.36 -8.56
C GLY A 219 0.59 -21.51 -7.84
N LEU A 220 -0.27 -20.48 -7.82
CA LEU A 220 -1.64 -20.64 -7.33
C LEU A 220 -2.40 -21.64 -8.21
N THR A 221 -2.86 -22.72 -7.60
CA THR A 221 -3.67 -23.75 -8.25
C THR A 221 -4.91 -24.04 -7.41
N LEU A 222 -5.98 -24.48 -8.07
CA LEU A 222 -7.22 -24.88 -7.42
C LEU A 222 -7.43 -26.37 -7.65
N PRO A 223 -7.93 -27.13 -6.66
CA PRO A 223 -8.07 -28.58 -6.78
C PRO A 223 -9.18 -29.01 -7.75
N GLN A 224 -10.23 -28.21 -7.88
CA GLN A 224 -11.43 -28.54 -8.67
C GLN A 224 -11.60 -27.65 -9.91
N PHE A 225 -11.00 -26.46 -9.92
CA PHE A 225 -11.22 -25.45 -10.96
C PHE A 225 -9.89 -25.05 -11.61
N LEU A 226 -9.96 -24.46 -12.79
CA LEU A 226 -8.82 -23.79 -13.42
C LEU A 226 -9.11 -22.30 -13.48
N LEU A 227 -8.22 -21.48 -12.89
CA LEU A 227 -8.35 -20.04 -12.96
C LEU A 227 -7.86 -19.56 -14.33
N LYS A 228 -8.73 -18.88 -15.08
CA LYS A 228 -8.36 -18.31 -16.38
C LYS A 228 -7.39 -17.14 -16.21
N GLU A 229 -6.51 -16.96 -17.19
CA GLU A 229 -5.53 -15.87 -17.18
C GLU A 229 -6.15 -14.49 -17.46
N GLU A 230 -7.21 -14.44 -18.24
CA GLU A 230 -7.97 -13.22 -18.53
C GLU A 230 -8.88 -12.88 -17.35
N LYS A 231 -8.83 -11.63 -16.90
CA LYS A 231 -9.71 -11.09 -15.85
C LYS A 231 -10.38 -9.84 -16.39
N ASP A 232 -11.70 -9.86 -16.42
CA ASP A 232 -12.49 -8.71 -16.86
C ASP A 232 -12.55 -7.67 -15.73
N LEU A 233 -12.18 -6.43 -16.07
CA LEU A 233 -12.25 -5.28 -15.16
C LEU A 233 -13.34 -4.34 -15.68
N CYS A 234 -14.45 -4.27 -14.95
CA CYS A 234 -15.59 -3.45 -15.30
C CYS A 234 -15.97 -2.53 -14.14
N TYR A 235 -16.56 -1.38 -14.46
CA TYR A 235 -17.13 -0.46 -13.47
C TYR A 235 -18.58 -0.85 -13.16
N CYS A 236 -18.98 -0.73 -11.90
CA CYS A 236 -20.30 -1.13 -11.42
C CYS A 236 -20.99 -0.03 -10.60
N THR A 237 -21.05 1.19 -11.15
CA THR A 237 -21.69 2.35 -10.48
C THR A 237 -23.10 2.01 -9.99
N LYS A 238 -23.31 2.17 -8.68
CA LYS A 238 -24.60 1.90 -8.03
C LYS A 238 -25.36 3.20 -7.79
N ASN A 239 -26.65 3.14 -8.05
CA ASN A 239 -27.59 4.21 -7.72
C ASN A 239 -28.50 3.68 -6.60
N TYR A 240 -28.24 4.14 -5.38
CA TYR A 240 -29.09 3.85 -4.23
C TYR A 240 -30.08 5.02 -4.04
N ASN A 241 -31.36 4.69 -3.83
CA ASN A 241 -32.33 5.71 -3.44
C ASN A 241 -32.01 6.17 -2.02
N THR A 242 -31.68 7.43 -1.86
CA THR A 242 -31.39 8.08 -0.58
C THR A 242 -32.59 8.93 -0.13
N GLU A 243 -33.80 8.42 -0.33
CA GLU A 243 -35.04 9.05 0.15
C GLU A 243 -35.13 9.06 1.68
#